data_AF-A0A378PT35-F1
#
_entry.id   AF-A0A378PT35-F1
#
_cell.length_a   1.000
_cell.length_b   1.000
_cell.length_c   1.000
_cell.angle_alpha   90.00
_cell.angle_beta   90.00
_cell.angle_gamma   90.00
#
_symmetry.space_group_name_H-M   'P 1'
#
loop_
_entity.id
_entity.type
_entity.pdbx_description
1 polymer ?
#
loop_
_entity_poly.entity_id
_entity_poly.type
_entity_poly.pdbx_seq_one_letter_code
_entity_poly.pdbx_strand_id
1 'polypeptide(L)'
;MKKLQGSEFSGNNGIELSKDEKHIYVAHMKNMSKLTNTNPTTVVATAQLDYGVFDNLHWVGDKLITAGSRTQNCGQTMTYDCLKDFHVTIINPDNLAVKSLYQGKYTADFSGVSTVLMMDNTYYLGSFYRDKMAYFEGK
;
A
#
# COMPACT_ATOMS: atom_id res chain seq x y z
N MET A 1 -3.37 -26.52 -1.29
CA MET A 1 -2.75 -25.18 -1.24
C MET A 1 -1.65 -25.20 -0.18
N LYS A 2 -0.45 -24.71 -0.47
CA LYS A 2 0.65 -24.58 0.51
C LYS A 2 0.77 -23.11 0.94
N LYS A 3 0.98 -22.86 2.24
CA LYS A 3 1.23 -21.51 2.77
C LYS A 3 2.72 -21.18 2.64
N LEU A 4 3.02 -19.93 2.28
CA LEU A 4 4.40 -19.44 2.20
C LEU A 4 4.91 -19.16 3.61
N GLN A 5 5.99 -19.83 4.01
CA GLN A 5 6.62 -19.60 5.31
C GLN A 5 7.37 -18.26 5.28
N GLY A 6 7.29 -17.47 6.36
CA GLY A 6 7.89 -16.14 6.48
C GLY A 6 7.01 -14.99 6.01
N SER A 7 5.83 -15.29 5.47
CA SER A 7 4.83 -14.30 5.08
C SER A 7 3.69 -14.21 6.10
N GLU A 8 3.90 -14.59 7.37
CA GLU A 8 2.88 -14.55 8.43
C GLU A 8 2.66 -13.13 8.99
N PHE A 9 2.51 -12.13 8.11
CA PHE A 9 2.20 -10.77 8.52
C PHE A 9 0.70 -10.59 8.78
N SER A 10 0.38 -9.64 9.65
CA SER A 10 -1.01 -9.23 9.89
C SER A 10 -1.52 -8.43 8.70
N GLY A 11 -2.63 -8.85 8.08
CA GLY A 11 -3.23 -8.10 6.98
C GLY A 11 -2.39 -8.07 5.70
N ASN A 12 -1.88 -9.22 5.25
CA ASN A 12 -1.27 -9.38 3.92
C ASN A 12 -2.25 -8.96 2.81
N ASN A 13 -2.20 -7.70 2.41
CA ASN A 13 -3.19 -7.12 1.51
C ASN A 13 -2.68 -7.07 0.07
N GLY A 14 -1.52 -6.43 -0.15
CA GLY A 14 -0.91 -6.26 -1.46
C GLY A 14 0.37 -7.09 -1.61
N ILE A 15 0.60 -7.63 -2.80
CA ILE A 15 1.87 -8.28 -3.16
C ILE A 15 2.35 -7.78 -4.52
N GLU A 16 3.66 -7.63 -4.67
CA GLU A 16 4.32 -7.33 -5.94
C GLU A 16 5.65 -8.07 -6.05
N LEU A 17 6.06 -8.45 -7.25
CA LEU A 17 7.39 -9.02 -7.48
C LEU A 17 8.39 -7.92 -7.83
N SER A 18 9.66 -8.09 -7.44
CA SER A 18 10.72 -7.28 -8.03
C SER A 18 10.83 -7.55 -9.53
N LYS A 19 11.25 -6.53 -10.28
CA LYS A 19 11.42 -6.65 -11.75
C LYS A 19 12.43 -7.71 -12.17
N ASP A 20 13.39 -8.01 -11.30
CA ASP A 20 14.36 -9.10 -11.47
C ASP A 20 13.90 -10.41 -10.82
N GLU A 21 12.69 -10.44 -10.28
CA GLU A 21 12.01 -11.57 -9.63
C GLU A 21 12.74 -12.18 -8.43
N LYS A 22 13.78 -11.51 -7.90
CA LYS A 22 14.54 -12.00 -6.74
C LYS A 22 13.85 -11.73 -5.41
N HIS A 23 12.87 -10.83 -5.39
CA HIS A 23 12.19 -10.41 -4.17
C HIS A 23 10.67 -10.36 -4.33
N ILE A 24 9.99 -10.54 -3.21
CA ILE A 24 8.54 -10.33 -3.08
C ILE A 24 8.34 -9.15 -2.13
N TYR A 25 7.61 -8.13 -2.57
CA TYR A 25 7.11 -7.07 -1.71
C TYR A 25 5.74 -7.46 -1.17
N VAL A 26 5.54 -7.31 0.13
CA VAL A 26 4.27 -7.63 0.79
C VAL A 26 3.86 -6.43 1.62
N ALA A 27 2.70 -5.86 1.33
CA ALA A 27 2.06 -4.84 2.15
C ALA A 27 1.26 -5.50 3.28
N HIS A 28 1.43 -4.98 4.50
CA HIS A 28 0.77 -5.49 5.70
C HIS A 28 0.54 -4.40 6.75
N MET A 29 -0.71 -3.98 6.91
CA MET A 29 -1.12 -2.92 7.84
C MET A 29 -0.20 -1.69 7.72
N LYS A 30 0.40 -1.20 8.81
CA LYS A 30 1.30 -0.03 8.79
C LYS A 30 2.65 -0.30 8.12
N ASN A 31 2.95 -1.53 7.73
CA ASN A 31 4.25 -1.94 7.26
C ASN A 31 4.20 -2.51 5.84
N MET A 32 5.37 -2.60 5.23
CA MET A 32 5.61 -3.48 4.10
C MET A 32 6.95 -4.20 4.29
N SER A 33 7.02 -5.45 3.85
CA SER A 33 8.23 -6.27 3.91
C SER A 33 8.71 -6.61 2.50
N LYS A 34 10.02 -6.61 2.31
CA LYS A 34 10.70 -7.19 1.16
C LYS A 34 11.25 -8.55 1.58
N LEU A 35 10.81 -9.62 0.93
CA LEU A 35 11.24 -11.01 1.14
C LEU A 35 12.14 -11.44 -0.01
N THR A 36 13.03 -12.42 0.20
CA THR A 36 13.65 -13.11 -0.94
C THR A 36 12.66 -14.07 -1.61
N ASN A 37 12.66 -14.18 -2.94
CA ASN A 37 11.77 -15.09 -3.66
C ASN A 37 12.26 -16.55 -3.63
N THR A 38 13.58 -16.77 -3.53
CA THR A 38 14.17 -18.13 -3.47
C THR A 38 14.02 -18.78 -2.09
N ASN A 39 13.96 -17.98 -1.03
CA ASN A 39 13.65 -18.42 0.32
C ASN A 39 12.77 -17.38 1.05
N PRO A 40 11.44 -17.42 0.85
CA PRO A 40 10.53 -16.41 1.38
C PRO A 40 10.35 -16.42 2.90
N THR A 41 11.15 -17.22 3.63
CA THR A 41 11.34 -17.11 5.08
C THR A 41 12.16 -15.89 5.50
N THR A 42 12.90 -15.28 4.56
CA THR A 42 13.88 -14.22 4.87
C THR A 42 13.34 -12.84 4.48
N VAL A 43 13.06 -12.02 5.50
CA VAL A 43 12.80 -10.57 5.34
C VAL A 43 14.14 -9.85 5.20
N VAL A 44 14.33 -9.15 4.07
CA VAL A 44 15.57 -8.38 3.80
C VAL A 44 15.45 -6.91 4.16
N ALA A 45 14.23 -6.35 4.18
CA ALA A 45 13.96 -4.99 4.58
C ALA A 45 12.48 -4.80 4.93
N THR A 46 12.18 -3.82 5.78
CA THR A 46 10.83 -3.41 6.15
C THR A 46 10.73 -1.89 6.08
N ALA A 47 9.60 -1.37 5.59
CA ALA A 47 9.23 0.03 5.76
C ALA A 47 7.93 0.15 6.56
N GLN A 48 7.78 1.28 7.24
CA GLN A 48 6.61 1.59 8.05
C GLN A 48 6.08 2.98 7.68
N LEU A 49 4.76 3.13 7.64
CA LEU A 49 4.09 4.43 7.61
C LEU A 49 3.69 4.85 9.02
N ASP A 50 3.94 6.11 9.34
CA ASP A 50 3.45 6.76 10.55
C ASP A 50 2.05 7.39 10.35
N TYR A 51 1.62 7.57 9.10
CA TYR A 51 0.36 8.24 8.76
C TYR A 51 -0.76 7.32 8.23
N GLY A 52 -0.49 6.05 7.92
CA GLY A 52 -1.46 5.19 7.24
C GLY A 52 -1.09 3.71 7.20
N VAL A 53 -1.83 2.95 6.39
CA VAL A 53 -1.56 1.53 6.11
C VAL A 53 -1.18 1.33 4.65
N PHE A 54 -0.27 0.41 4.39
CA PHE A 54 -0.09 -0.12 3.05
C PHE A 54 -1.26 -1.04 2.72
N ASP A 55 -1.77 -0.92 1.50
CA ASP A 55 -2.78 -1.82 0.94
C ASP A 55 -2.22 -2.43 -0.35
N ASN A 56 -2.93 -2.41 -1.48
CA ASN A 56 -2.37 -2.92 -2.72
C ASN A 56 -1.08 -2.18 -3.13
N LEU A 57 -0.16 -2.93 -3.71
CA LEU A 57 1.10 -2.45 -4.27
C LEU A 57 1.02 -2.57 -5.79
N HIS A 58 1.56 -1.58 -6.50
CA HIS A 58 1.72 -1.62 -7.96
C HIS A 58 3.04 -0.99 -8.37
N TRP A 59 3.58 -1.43 -9.51
CA TRP A 59 4.68 -0.72 -10.17
C TRP A 59 4.22 0.55 -10.87
N VAL A 60 5.04 1.60 -10.76
CA VAL A 60 4.94 2.84 -11.54
C VAL A 60 6.35 3.27 -11.98
N GLY A 61 6.67 3.04 -13.25
CA GLY A 61 8.03 3.23 -13.74
C GLY A 61 9.01 2.35 -12.97
N ASP A 62 10.00 2.95 -12.31
CA ASP A 62 11.03 2.32 -11.47
C ASP A 62 10.68 2.24 -9.98
N LYS A 63 9.49 2.69 -9.58
CA LYS A 63 9.05 2.76 -8.18
C LYS A 63 7.83 1.91 -7.93
N LEU A 64 7.58 1.62 -6.66
CA LEU A 64 6.30 1.07 -6.21
C LEU A 64 5.37 2.20 -5.76
N ILE A 65 4.07 1.97 -5.84
CA ILE A 65 3.03 2.86 -5.35
C ILE A 65 2.00 2.06 -4.55
N THR A 66 1.47 2.67 -3.50
CA THR A 66 0.35 2.13 -2.71
C THR A 66 -0.68 3.23 -2.41
N ALA A 67 -1.91 2.83 -2.15
CA ALA A 67 -2.92 3.70 -1.58
C ALA A 67 -3.71 2.95 -0.51
N GLY A 68 -3.92 3.61 0.63
CA GLY A 68 -4.53 2.99 1.79
C GLY A 68 -5.14 4.02 2.75
N SER A 69 -5.82 3.52 3.77
CA SER A 69 -6.43 4.36 4.80
C SER A 69 -5.38 5.05 5.68
N ARG A 70 -5.67 6.28 6.09
CA ARG A 70 -4.86 7.02 7.06
C ARG A 70 -5.21 6.62 8.48
N THR A 71 -4.21 6.64 9.36
CA THR A 71 -4.32 6.17 10.75
C THR A 71 -4.12 7.27 11.79
N GLN A 72 -3.85 8.51 11.38
CA GLN A 72 -3.45 9.59 12.30
C GLN A 72 -4.49 9.87 13.40
N ASN A 73 -5.77 9.62 13.13
CA ASN A 73 -6.86 9.87 14.08
C ASN A 73 -7.34 8.60 14.81
N CYS A 74 -6.68 7.45 14.61
CA CYS A 74 -7.16 6.16 15.07
C CYS A 74 -6.85 5.81 16.54
N GLY A 75 -6.24 6.71 17.32
CA GLY A 75 -5.80 6.38 18.68
C GLY A 75 -4.96 5.10 18.70
N GLN A 76 -5.15 4.25 19.73
CA GLN A 76 -4.43 2.97 19.85
C GLN A 76 -5.05 1.83 19.03
N THR A 77 -6.30 1.96 18.57
CA THR A 77 -7.03 0.88 17.89
C THR A 77 -7.57 1.36 16.55
N MET A 78 -7.08 0.74 15.48
CA MET A 78 -7.52 1.04 14.11
C MET A 78 -8.90 0.43 13.85
N THR A 79 -9.95 1.17 14.20
CA THR A 79 -11.33 0.80 13.86
C THR A 79 -11.68 1.25 12.45
N TYR A 80 -12.65 0.58 11.82
CA TYR A 80 -13.15 1.01 10.51
C TYR A 80 -13.66 2.45 10.52
N ASP A 81 -14.19 2.91 11.64
CA ASP A 81 -14.71 4.27 11.78
C ASP A 81 -13.66 5.36 11.72
N CYS A 82 -12.41 5.07 12.09
CA CYS A 82 -11.32 6.05 12.03
C CYS A 82 -10.53 5.97 10.71
N LEU A 83 -10.55 4.84 10.00
CA LEU A 83 -9.81 4.57 8.77
C LEU A 83 -10.50 5.13 7.50
N LYS A 84 -11.06 6.34 7.60
CA LYS A 84 -11.92 6.93 6.56
C LYS A 84 -11.16 7.80 5.55
N ASP A 85 -10.16 8.55 6.02
CA ASP A 85 -9.24 9.32 5.16
C ASP A 85 -8.25 8.39 4.45
N PHE A 86 -7.61 8.86 3.38
CA PHE A 86 -6.70 8.03 2.58
C PHE A 86 -5.41 8.74 2.18
N HIS A 87 -4.41 7.97 1.77
CA HIS A 87 -3.16 8.45 1.21
C HIS A 87 -2.78 7.71 -0.07
N VAL A 88 -1.88 8.32 -0.83
CA VAL A 88 -1.11 7.68 -1.90
C VAL A 88 0.36 7.90 -1.60
N THR A 89 1.14 6.82 -1.68
CA THR A 89 2.55 6.82 -1.28
C THR A 89 3.39 6.13 -2.34
N ILE A 90 4.50 6.78 -2.71
CA ILE A 90 5.54 6.21 -3.56
C ILE A 90 6.60 5.57 -2.67
N ILE A 91 7.12 4.43 -3.10
CA ILE A 91 8.13 3.65 -2.38
C ILE A 91 9.31 3.40 -3.33
N ASN A 92 10.52 3.68 -2.86
CA ASN A 92 11.74 3.27 -3.55
C ASN A 92 11.98 1.76 -3.30
N PRO A 93 12.03 0.90 -4.35
CA PRO A 93 12.15 -0.55 -4.17
C PRO A 93 13.52 -1.02 -3.64
N ASP A 94 14.56 -0.20 -3.76
CA ASP A 94 15.92 -0.57 -3.37
C ASP A 94 16.11 -0.49 -1.86
N ASN A 95 15.63 0.59 -1.25
CA ASN A 95 15.82 0.89 0.17
C ASN A 95 14.51 1.05 0.97
N LEU A 96 13.36 0.84 0.34
CA LEU A 96 12.02 1.02 0.88
C LEU A 96 11.72 2.43 1.44
N ALA A 97 12.48 3.45 1.03
CA ALA A 97 12.19 4.83 1.42
C ALA A 97 10.81 5.24 0.87
N VAL A 98 9.97 5.78 1.75
CA VAL A 98 8.60 6.18 1.43
C VAL A 98 8.49 7.69 1.22
N LYS A 99 7.65 8.10 0.27
CA LYS A 99 7.30 9.50 0.03
C LYS A 99 5.80 9.63 -0.16
N SER A 100 5.16 10.41 0.72
CA SER A 100 3.75 10.76 0.54
C SER A 100 3.58 11.55 -0.75
N LEU A 101 2.68 11.10 -1.61
CA LEU A 101 2.35 11.74 -2.89
C LEU A 101 1.05 12.54 -2.78
N TYR A 102 0.02 11.95 -2.18
CA TYR A 102 -1.29 12.56 -2.04
C TYR A 102 -1.93 12.18 -0.71
N GLN A 103 -2.76 13.08 -0.17
CA GLN A 103 -3.58 12.82 1.00
C GLN A 103 -4.99 13.31 0.71
N GLY A 104 -5.95 12.39 0.79
CA GLY A 104 -7.36 12.69 0.56
C GLY A 104 -8.18 12.59 1.84
N LYS A 105 -9.34 13.24 1.80
CA LYS A 105 -10.34 13.19 2.87
C LYS A 105 -11.46 12.24 2.51
N TYR A 106 -12.00 11.61 3.54
CA TYR A 106 -13.28 10.92 3.48
C TYR A 106 -14.37 11.81 2.89
N THR A 107 -15.21 11.23 2.05
CA THR A 107 -16.51 11.79 1.69
C THR A 107 -17.57 10.69 1.80
N ALA A 108 -18.84 11.09 1.85
CA ALA A 108 -19.94 10.12 1.80
C ALA A 108 -19.84 9.22 0.55
N ASP A 109 -19.42 9.80 -0.57
CA ASP A 109 -19.35 9.13 -1.87
C ASP A 109 -18.06 8.34 -2.11
N PHE A 110 -16.96 8.65 -1.42
CA PHE A 110 -15.65 8.02 -1.64
C PHE A 110 -14.84 7.87 -0.35
N SER A 111 -14.46 6.63 -0.03
CA SER A 111 -13.72 6.23 1.17
C SER A 111 -13.17 4.81 1.03
N GLY A 112 -12.39 4.31 2.01
CA GLY A 112 -11.87 2.94 1.96
C GLY A 112 -11.06 2.68 0.70
N VAL A 113 -10.10 3.57 0.43
CA VAL A 113 -9.20 3.42 -0.72
C VAL A 113 -8.27 2.25 -0.46
N SER A 114 -8.24 1.30 -1.39
CA SER A 114 -7.42 0.07 -1.27
C SER A 114 -6.40 -0.10 -2.39
N THR A 115 -6.48 0.70 -3.45
CA THR A 115 -5.57 0.58 -4.59
C THR A 115 -5.44 1.89 -5.35
N VAL A 116 -4.31 2.02 -6.03
CA VAL A 116 -4.03 3.09 -6.98
C VAL A 116 -3.37 2.52 -8.21
N LEU A 117 -3.78 2.98 -9.38
CA LEU A 117 -3.11 2.73 -10.65
C LEU A 117 -2.78 4.08 -11.29
N MET A 118 -1.58 4.21 -11.84
CA MET A 118 -1.18 5.38 -12.61
C MET A 118 -1.22 5.07 -14.10
N MET A 119 -1.83 5.96 -14.88
CA MET A 119 -1.70 5.99 -16.34
C MET A 119 -1.34 7.41 -16.74
N ASP A 120 -0.19 7.57 -17.40
CA ASP A 120 0.41 8.86 -17.73
C ASP A 120 0.54 9.76 -16.50
N ASN A 121 -0.21 10.86 -16.43
CA ASN A 121 -0.22 11.78 -15.30
C ASN A 121 -1.48 11.67 -14.44
N THR A 122 -2.29 10.61 -14.62
CA THR A 122 -3.55 10.42 -13.90
C THR A 122 -3.46 9.21 -12.97
N TYR A 123 -3.91 9.40 -11.73
CA TYR A 123 -3.94 8.38 -10.69
C TYR A 123 -5.37 7.99 -10.41
N TYR A 124 -5.72 6.74 -10.68
CA TYR A 124 -7.05 6.16 -10.46
C TYR A 124 -7.06 5.40 -9.15
N LEU A 125 -8.08 5.66 -8.33
CA LEU A 125 -8.24 5.10 -7.00
C LEU A 125 -9.44 4.17 -6.95
N GLY A 126 -9.21 2.95 -6.51
CA GLY A 126 -10.27 1.98 -6.22
C GLY A 126 -10.70 2.04 -4.75
N SER A 127 -11.98 1.78 -4.52
CA SER A 127 -12.57 1.71 -3.18
C SER A 127 -13.08 0.29 -2.91
N PHE A 128 -12.87 -0.19 -1.69
CA PHE A 128 -13.54 -1.42 -1.21
C PHE A 128 -14.87 -1.14 -0.50
N TYR A 129 -15.18 0.14 -0.22
CA TYR A 129 -16.37 0.57 0.51
C TYR A 129 -17.42 1.27 -0.35
N ARG A 130 -17.08 1.64 -1.58
CA ARG A 130 -17.90 2.48 -2.45
C ARG A 130 -17.90 1.92 -3.87
N ASP A 131 -18.91 2.32 -4.63
CA ASP A 131 -19.19 1.87 -5.99
C ASP A 131 -18.63 2.81 -7.08
N LYS A 132 -17.88 3.83 -6.67
CA LYS A 132 -17.22 4.79 -7.57
C LYS A 132 -15.70 4.72 -7.41
N MET A 133 -15.02 4.85 -8.53
CA MET A 133 -13.60 5.19 -8.55
C MET A 133 -13.43 6.71 -8.45
N ALA A 134 -12.32 7.15 -7.87
CA ALA A 134 -11.89 8.53 -7.91
C ALA A 134 -10.61 8.65 -8.75
N TYR A 135 -10.28 9.86 -9.19
CA TYR A 135 -8.98 10.12 -9.80
C TYR A 135 -8.45 11.49 -9.40
N PHE A 136 -7.15 11.68 -9.56
CA PHE A 136 -6.51 12.99 -9.53
C PHE A 136 -5.35 13.01 -10.52
N GLU A 137 -4.96 14.20 -10.96
CA GLU A 137 -3.81 14.40 -11.83
C GLU A 137 -2.56 14.77 -11.02
N GLY A 138 -1.40 14.30 -11.46
CA GLY A 138 -0.11 14.71 -10.93
C GLY A 138 0.15 16.19 -11.22
N LYS A 139 0.90 16.83 -10.31
CA LYS A 139 1.38 18.20 -10.50
C LYS A 139 2.71 18.22 -11.25
#